data_AF-A0A6N6JEI0-F1
#
_entry.id   AF-A0A6N6JEI0-F1
#
_cell.length_a   1.000
_cell.length_b   1.000
_cell.length_c   1.000
_cell.angle_alpha   90.00
_cell.angle_beta   90.00
_cell.angle_gamma   90.00
#
_symmetry.space_group_name_H-M   'P 1'
#
loop_
_entity.id
_entity.type
_entity.pdbx_description
1 polymer ?
#
loop_
_entity_poly.entity_id
_entity_poly.type
_entity_poly.pdbx_seq_one_letter_code
_entity_poly.pdbx_strand_id
1 'polypeptide(L)'
;MNTVFSTFPRTEAPPSFVSDVYNAFHAHDGHIATENLDKGLTSDQVLEIVRPDLVSLGFLVESGKTRPQKLQRPVFFGENAVPSLQYEVDAWHPQWRVGLEVEAGRAKMGNAIYRDLIQALVMVELEYLFLAVPLAYKYKSGGKTVRSKDYEHTVSVAEALYGHSRIVMPFSLCVIGY
;
A
#
# COMPACT_ATOMS: atom_id res chain seq x y z
N MET A 1 7.87 -17.27 -5.42
CA MET A 1 7.07 -17.46 -4.18
C MET A 1 5.65 -16.98 -4.48
N ASN A 2 4.64 -17.48 -3.77
CA ASN A 2 3.25 -17.00 -3.96
C ASN A 2 3.04 -15.70 -3.18
N THR A 3 2.12 -14.84 -3.64
CA THR A 3 1.65 -13.68 -2.86
C THR A 3 1.31 -14.09 -1.43
N VAL A 4 1.64 -13.24 -0.47
CA VAL A 4 1.26 -13.40 0.94
C VAL A 4 0.68 -12.10 1.48
N PHE A 5 0.00 -12.16 2.62
CA PHE A 5 -0.40 -10.95 3.33
C PHE A 5 -0.25 -11.08 4.84
N SER A 6 -0.16 -9.94 5.51
CA SER A 6 -0.18 -9.81 6.97
C SER A 6 -1.08 -8.67 7.38
N THR A 7 -1.98 -8.90 8.35
CA THR A 7 -2.85 -7.86 8.90
C THR A 7 -2.43 -7.43 10.30
N PHE A 8 -2.72 -6.17 10.60
CA PHE A 8 -2.44 -5.50 11.86
C PHE A 8 -3.65 -4.69 12.31
N PRO A 9 -3.99 -4.67 13.62
CA PRO A 9 -3.27 -5.36 14.69
C PRO A 9 -3.36 -6.89 14.59
N ARG A 10 -2.39 -7.61 15.16
CA ARG A 10 -2.33 -9.08 15.14
C ARG A 10 -3.39 -9.75 16.03
N THR A 11 -4.23 -8.95 16.69
CA THR A 11 -5.22 -9.36 17.68
C THR A 11 -6.64 -9.44 17.13
N GLU A 12 -6.84 -9.12 15.85
CA GLU A 12 -8.15 -9.06 15.22
C GLU A 12 -8.19 -9.90 13.94
N ALA A 13 -9.33 -10.52 13.67
CA ALA A 13 -9.55 -11.22 12.41
C ALA A 13 -9.75 -10.20 11.28
N PRO A 14 -9.13 -10.39 10.10
CA PRO A 14 -9.30 -9.46 9.00
C PRO A 14 -10.74 -9.49 8.45
N PRO A 15 -11.29 -8.34 8.02
CA PRO A 15 -12.55 -8.30 7.27
C PRO A 15 -12.48 -9.12 5.98
N SER A 16 -13.63 -9.57 5.47
CA SER A 16 -13.68 -10.41 4.26
C SER A 16 -13.08 -9.74 3.02
N PHE A 17 -13.20 -8.41 2.90
CA PHE A 17 -12.63 -7.66 1.77
C PHE A 17 -11.11 -7.77 1.68
N VAL A 18 -10.40 -8.14 2.76
CA VAL A 18 -8.95 -8.37 2.72
C VAL A 18 -8.61 -9.50 1.76
N SER A 19 -9.41 -10.56 1.75
CA SER A 19 -9.24 -11.66 0.80
C SER A 19 -9.53 -11.22 -0.63
N ASP A 20 -10.53 -10.36 -0.84
CA ASP A 20 -10.87 -9.84 -2.17
C ASP A 20 -9.72 -9.00 -2.76
N VAL A 21 -9.18 -8.07 -1.97
CA VAL A 21 -8.04 -7.24 -2.39
C VAL A 21 -6.78 -8.08 -2.58
N TYR A 22 -6.49 -9.03 -1.69
CA TYR A 22 -5.39 -9.98 -1.87
C TYR A 22 -5.49 -10.73 -3.21
N ASN A 23 -6.69 -11.23 -3.54
CA ASN A 23 -6.92 -11.98 -4.77
C ASN A 23 -6.66 -11.14 -6.03
N ALA A 24 -6.94 -9.83 -5.99
CA ALA A 24 -6.60 -8.92 -7.08
C ALA A 24 -5.10 -8.86 -7.36
N PHE A 25 -4.24 -8.91 -6.35
CA PHE A 25 -2.79 -9.00 -6.57
C PHE A 25 -2.38 -10.41 -6.97
N HIS A 26 -2.92 -11.43 -6.29
CA HIS A 26 -2.55 -12.83 -6.50
C HIS A 26 -2.85 -13.32 -7.92
N ALA A 27 -3.97 -12.89 -8.51
CA ALA A 27 -4.33 -13.21 -9.88
C ALA A 27 -3.27 -12.77 -10.91
N HIS A 28 -2.46 -11.75 -10.58
CA HIS A 28 -1.43 -11.19 -11.45
C HIS A 28 0.00 -11.51 -11.03
N ASP A 29 0.22 -12.45 -10.09
CA ASP A 29 1.56 -12.85 -9.61
C ASP A 29 2.57 -13.06 -10.75
N GLY A 30 2.14 -13.72 -11.84
CA GLY A 30 2.99 -13.98 -13.01
C GLY A 30 3.49 -12.72 -13.74
N HIS A 31 2.80 -11.59 -13.57
CA HIS A 31 3.07 -10.33 -14.25
C HIS A 31 3.71 -9.28 -13.34
N ILE A 32 3.42 -9.30 -12.02
CA ILE A 32 3.88 -8.28 -11.08
C ILE A 32 5.02 -8.75 -10.17
N ALA A 33 5.20 -10.07 -9.98
CA ALA A 33 6.23 -10.59 -9.09
C ALA A 33 7.64 -10.25 -9.60
N THR A 34 8.38 -9.48 -8.81
CA THR A 34 9.75 -9.03 -9.13
C THR A 34 10.78 -10.16 -9.18
N GLU A 35 10.45 -11.36 -8.70
CA GLU A 35 11.34 -12.52 -8.83
C GLU A 35 11.52 -12.97 -10.30
N ASN A 36 10.53 -12.68 -11.15
CA ASN A 36 10.37 -13.19 -12.51
C ASN A 36 10.77 -12.19 -13.61
N LEU A 37 11.11 -10.95 -13.26
CA LEU A 37 11.40 -9.88 -14.23
C LEU A 37 12.87 -9.40 -14.14
N ASP A 38 13.55 -9.30 -15.29
CA ASP A 38 14.93 -8.81 -15.38
C ASP A 38 15.09 -7.33 -14.97
N LYS A 39 14.03 -6.54 -15.16
CA LYS A 39 13.80 -5.21 -14.59
C LYS A 39 12.46 -5.25 -13.85
N GLY A 40 12.46 -4.96 -12.56
CA GLY A 40 11.21 -4.86 -11.80
C GLY A 40 10.29 -3.76 -12.34
N LEU A 41 8.99 -3.89 -12.06
CA LEU A 41 8.00 -2.87 -12.37
C LEU A 41 8.11 -1.68 -11.42
N THR A 42 7.67 -0.51 -11.90
CA THR A 42 7.39 0.67 -11.06
C THR A 42 6.02 0.53 -10.39
N SER A 43 5.77 1.31 -9.32
CA SER A 43 4.47 1.36 -8.64
C SER A 43 3.32 1.59 -9.62
N ASP A 44 3.45 2.61 -10.48
CA ASP A 44 2.45 2.94 -11.51
C ASP A 44 2.14 1.74 -12.42
N GLN A 45 3.16 0.96 -12.80
CA GLN A 45 2.98 -0.20 -13.68
C GLN A 45 2.28 -1.37 -12.96
N VAL A 46 2.61 -1.61 -11.69
CA VAL A 46 1.90 -2.62 -10.89
C VAL A 46 0.45 -2.20 -10.70
N LEU A 47 0.22 -0.93 -10.32
CA LEU A 47 -1.12 -0.38 -10.13
C LEU A 47 -1.97 -0.50 -11.39
N GLU A 48 -1.39 -0.22 -12.57
CA GLU A 48 -2.09 -0.34 -13.85
C GLU A 48 -2.51 -1.77 -14.17
N ILE A 49 -1.69 -2.77 -13.82
CA ILE A 49 -2.01 -4.19 -14.03
C ILE A 49 -3.17 -4.62 -13.13
N VAL A 50 -3.17 -4.24 -11.85
CA VAL A 50 -4.21 -4.65 -10.88
C VAL A 50 -5.46 -3.76 -10.93
N ARG A 51 -5.41 -2.60 -11.59
CA ARG A 51 -6.50 -1.63 -11.68
C ARG A 51 -7.85 -2.24 -12.05
N PRO A 52 -7.98 -3.09 -13.10
CA PRO A 52 -9.29 -3.61 -13.49
C PRO A 52 -9.99 -4.37 -12.35
N ASP A 53 -9.23 -5.15 -11.58
CA ASP A 53 -9.75 -5.93 -10.47
C ASP A 53 -10.12 -5.01 -9.29
N LEU A 54 -9.27 -4.04 -8.96
CA LEU A 54 -9.58 -3.05 -7.93
C LEU A 54 -10.85 -2.25 -8.25
N VAL A 55 -11.01 -1.81 -9.50
CA VAL A 55 -12.22 -1.11 -9.96
C VAL A 55 -13.45 -2.03 -9.86
N SER A 56 -13.31 -3.31 -10.20
CA SER A 56 -14.41 -4.29 -10.06
C SER A 56 -14.85 -4.48 -8.60
N LEU A 57 -13.93 -4.31 -7.65
CA LEU A 57 -14.20 -4.32 -6.22
C LEU A 57 -14.79 -3.00 -5.69
N GLY A 58 -14.89 -1.96 -6.52
CA GLY A 58 -15.45 -0.66 -6.13
C GLY A 58 -14.43 0.40 -5.73
N PHE A 59 -13.12 0.15 -5.93
CA PHE A 59 -12.11 1.18 -5.72
C PHE A 59 -12.18 2.27 -6.80
N LEU A 60 -12.02 3.50 -6.35
CA LEU A 60 -11.50 4.58 -7.17
C LEU A 60 -9.97 4.40 -7.24
N VAL A 61 -9.39 4.44 -8.44
CA VAL A 61 -7.94 4.27 -8.63
C VAL A 61 -7.39 5.48 -9.36
N GLU A 62 -6.28 6.05 -8.88
CA GLU A 62 -5.66 7.23 -9.48
C GLU A 62 -5.31 6.98 -10.96
N SER A 63 -5.45 7.99 -11.82
CA SER A 63 -5.31 7.84 -13.28
C SER A 63 -4.06 8.49 -13.86
N GLY A 64 -3.19 9.03 -13.01
CA GLY A 64 -2.00 9.74 -13.45
C GLY A 64 -1.40 10.65 -12.38
N LYS A 65 -0.40 11.44 -12.78
CA LYS A 65 0.47 12.20 -11.87
C LYS A 65 0.03 13.64 -11.63
N THR A 66 -0.95 14.13 -12.39
CA THR A 66 -1.45 15.50 -12.20
C THR A 66 -2.44 15.54 -11.04
N ARG A 67 -2.53 16.66 -10.34
CA ARG A 67 -3.44 16.82 -9.19
C ARG A 67 -4.89 16.37 -9.46
N PRO A 68 -5.51 16.64 -10.63
CA PRO A 68 -6.87 16.15 -10.93
C PRO A 68 -6.97 14.64 -11.13
N GLN A 69 -5.84 13.97 -11.39
CA GLN A 69 -5.76 12.53 -11.62
C GLN A 69 -5.39 11.74 -10.35
N LYS A 70 -4.94 12.44 -9.31
CA LYS A 70 -4.62 11.91 -7.98
C LYS A 70 -5.87 11.85 -7.11
N LEU A 71 -5.95 10.84 -6.24
CA LEU A 71 -7.03 10.74 -5.26
C LEU A 71 -6.59 11.42 -3.97
N GLN A 72 -7.27 12.49 -3.58
CA GLN A 72 -6.92 13.25 -2.38
C GLN A 72 -7.84 12.90 -1.21
N ARG A 73 -7.26 12.68 -0.03
CA ARG A 73 -7.94 12.43 1.24
C ARG A 73 -7.73 13.62 2.18
N PRO A 74 -8.80 14.13 2.80
CA PRO A 74 -8.72 15.27 3.71
C PRO A 74 -7.93 14.90 4.97
N VAL A 75 -7.13 15.86 5.44
CA VAL A 75 -6.38 15.80 6.69
C VAL A 75 -6.89 16.89 7.63
N PHE A 76 -6.98 18.11 7.11
CA PHE A 76 -7.56 19.25 7.82
C PHE A 76 -8.72 19.84 7.04
N PHE A 77 -9.68 20.37 7.78
CA PHE A 77 -10.78 21.16 7.25
C PHE A 77 -10.65 22.60 7.74
N GLY A 78 -10.76 23.55 6.82
CA GLY A 78 -10.84 24.97 7.12
C GLY A 78 -12.29 25.45 7.26
N GLU A 79 -12.50 26.73 6.96
CA GLU A 79 -13.83 27.34 6.97
C GLU A 79 -14.80 26.60 6.03
N ASN A 80 -16.06 26.49 6.45
CA ASN A 80 -17.13 25.82 5.71
C ASN A 80 -16.85 24.34 5.37
N ALA A 81 -16.07 23.65 6.21
CA ALA A 81 -15.69 22.24 6.00
C ALA A 81 -14.98 21.98 4.66
N VAL A 82 -14.31 22.99 4.11
CA VAL A 82 -13.47 22.83 2.91
C VAL A 82 -12.12 22.23 3.33
N PRO A 83 -11.65 21.14 2.71
CA PRO A 83 -10.33 20.59 3.00
C PRO A 83 -9.22 21.63 2.80
N SER A 84 -8.42 21.89 3.84
CA SER A 84 -7.30 22.84 3.83
C SER A 84 -5.94 22.16 3.69
N LEU A 85 -5.84 20.89 4.10
CA LEU A 85 -4.71 19.99 3.83
C LEU A 85 -5.26 18.64 3.39
N GLN A 86 -4.64 18.06 2.37
CA GLN A 86 -5.00 16.77 1.82
C GLN A 86 -3.72 16.00 1.47
N TYR A 87 -3.78 14.68 1.60
CA TYR A 87 -2.74 13.76 1.12
C TYR A 87 -3.29 12.86 0.03
N GLU A 88 -2.40 12.27 -0.75
CA GLU A 88 -2.76 11.44 -1.91
C GLU A 88 -2.78 9.96 -1.50
N VAL A 89 -3.58 9.16 -2.20
CA VAL A 89 -3.57 7.69 -2.13
C VAL A 89 -3.66 7.12 -3.55
N ASP A 90 -3.05 5.96 -3.79
CA ASP A 90 -3.12 5.32 -5.11
C ASP A 90 -4.54 4.81 -5.43
N ALA A 91 -5.23 4.24 -4.44
CA ALA A 91 -6.62 3.84 -4.57
C ALA A 91 -7.45 4.05 -3.29
N TRP A 92 -8.75 4.28 -3.45
CA TRP A 92 -9.69 4.54 -2.37
C TRP A 92 -11.02 3.80 -2.56
N HIS A 93 -11.45 3.04 -1.57
CA HIS A 93 -12.79 2.46 -1.51
C HIS A 93 -13.68 3.25 -0.54
N PRO A 94 -14.72 3.96 -1.01
CA PRO A 94 -15.48 4.86 -0.15
C PRO A 94 -16.37 4.16 0.87
N GLN A 95 -16.97 3.01 0.54
CA GLN A 95 -17.88 2.30 1.45
C GLN A 95 -17.11 1.55 2.54
N TRP A 96 -16.02 0.86 2.19
CA TRP A 96 -15.14 0.20 3.16
C TRP A 96 -14.18 1.17 3.87
N ARG A 97 -14.09 2.42 3.40
CA ARG A 97 -13.22 3.45 3.95
C ARG A 97 -11.74 3.03 3.96
N VAL A 98 -11.31 2.50 2.81
CA VAL A 98 -10.01 1.85 2.64
C VAL A 98 -9.14 2.62 1.68
N GLY A 99 -7.91 2.91 2.10
CA GLY A 99 -6.82 3.35 1.22
C GLY A 99 -5.96 2.18 0.77
N LEU A 100 -5.33 2.30 -0.38
CA LEU A 100 -4.32 1.37 -0.87
C LEU A 100 -3.17 2.15 -1.49
N GLU A 101 -1.94 1.75 -1.15
CA GLU A 101 -0.69 2.25 -1.73
C GLU A 101 0.11 1.09 -2.31
N VAL A 102 0.67 1.30 -3.49
CA VAL A 102 1.52 0.33 -4.19
C VAL A 102 2.95 0.86 -4.21
N GLU A 103 3.87 0.18 -3.56
CA GLU A 103 5.26 0.61 -3.45
C GLU A 103 6.19 -0.41 -4.10
N ALA A 104 6.78 -0.04 -5.24
CA ALA A 104 7.73 -0.86 -5.99
C ALA A 104 9.11 -0.20 -6.09
N GLY A 105 10.17 -1.01 -5.91
CA GLY A 105 11.56 -0.59 -6.12
C GLY A 105 12.29 -0.05 -4.89
N ARG A 106 13.49 -0.60 -4.65
CA ARG A 106 14.28 -0.40 -3.41
C ARG A 106 14.70 1.04 -3.08
N ALA A 107 14.99 1.88 -4.08
CA ALA A 107 15.70 3.15 -3.86
C ALA A 107 14.93 4.16 -3.00
N LYS A 108 13.60 4.01 -2.88
CA LYS A 108 12.73 4.91 -2.13
C LYS A 108 11.86 4.21 -1.07
N MET A 109 11.88 2.88 -1.03
CA MET A 109 10.84 2.10 -0.35
C MET A 109 10.82 2.29 1.17
N GLY A 110 11.97 2.34 1.83
CA GLY A 110 12.02 2.57 3.28
C GLY A 110 11.34 3.89 3.66
N ASN A 111 11.72 4.98 2.99
CA ASN A 111 11.12 6.30 3.24
C ASN A 111 9.66 6.38 2.79
N ALA A 112 9.28 5.62 1.77
CA ALA A 112 7.92 5.57 1.27
C ALA A 112 6.97 4.93 2.28
N ILE A 113 7.29 3.73 2.78
CA ILE A 113 6.50 3.03 3.79
C ILE A 113 6.24 3.93 5.02
N TYR A 114 7.27 4.57 5.55
CA TYR A 114 7.10 5.48 6.69
C TYR A 114 6.23 6.68 6.34
N ARG A 115 6.44 7.29 5.16
CA ARG A 115 5.64 8.43 4.71
C ARG A 115 4.16 8.03 4.61
N ASP A 116 3.85 6.91 3.98
CA ASP A 116 2.47 6.50 3.72
C ASP A 116 1.76 6.15 5.03
N LEU A 117 2.44 5.46 5.95
CA LEU A 117 1.90 5.18 7.30
C LEU A 117 1.65 6.47 8.11
N ILE A 118 2.56 7.44 8.04
CA ILE A 118 2.41 8.72 8.75
C ILE A 118 1.33 9.60 8.12
N GLN A 119 1.21 9.61 6.80
CA GLN A 119 0.15 10.34 6.11
C GLN A 119 -1.22 9.71 6.40
N ALA A 120 -1.33 8.39 6.31
CA ALA A 120 -2.53 7.63 6.67
C ALA A 120 -2.99 7.89 8.11
N LEU A 121 -2.05 8.03 9.05
CA LEU A 121 -2.35 8.33 10.47
C LEU A 121 -3.25 9.55 10.65
N VAL A 122 -3.14 10.53 9.74
CA VAL A 122 -3.85 11.81 9.82
C VAL A 122 -4.91 11.98 8.73
N MET A 123 -5.12 10.97 7.88
CA MET A 123 -6.20 11.00 6.89
C MET A 123 -7.56 10.78 7.57
N VAL A 124 -8.48 11.70 7.32
CA VAL A 124 -9.83 11.63 7.85
C VAL A 124 -10.62 10.58 7.09
N GLU A 125 -11.40 9.83 7.87
CA GLU A 125 -12.23 8.69 7.45
C GLU A 125 -11.48 7.43 7.01
N LEU A 126 -10.16 7.35 7.07
CA LEU A 126 -9.44 6.10 6.77
C LEU A 126 -9.62 5.09 7.91
N GLU A 127 -10.20 3.93 7.64
CA GLU A 127 -10.36 2.84 8.63
C GLU A 127 -9.41 1.66 8.37
N TYR A 128 -9.02 1.46 7.11
CA TYR A 128 -8.12 0.40 6.70
C TYR A 128 -7.12 0.90 5.64
N LEU A 129 -5.87 0.47 5.72
CA LEU A 129 -4.85 0.74 4.70
C LEU A 129 -4.31 -0.58 4.15
N PHE A 130 -4.20 -0.68 2.84
CA PHE A 130 -3.37 -1.70 2.18
C PHE A 130 -2.03 -1.08 1.76
N LEU A 131 -0.93 -1.76 2.11
CA LEU A 131 0.39 -1.49 1.54
C LEU A 131 0.82 -2.70 0.73
N ALA A 132 0.82 -2.56 -0.59
CA ALA A 132 1.31 -3.60 -1.49
C ALA A 132 2.79 -3.36 -1.80
N VAL A 133 3.65 -4.31 -1.44
CA VAL A 133 5.10 -4.25 -1.65
C VAL A 133 5.61 -5.56 -2.27
N PRO A 134 6.73 -5.53 -3.01
CA PRO A 134 7.41 -6.74 -3.43
C PRO A 134 7.79 -7.64 -2.26
N LEU A 135 7.69 -8.96 -2.43
CA LEU A 135 8.29 -9.95 -1.53
C LEU A 135 9.80 -9.71 -1.42
N ALA A 136 10.43 -9.50 -2.57
CA ALA A 136 11.85 -9.20 -2.66
C ALA A 136 12.22 -8.50 -3.97
N TYR A 137 13.13 -7.54 -3.89
CA TYR A 137 13.70 -6.87 -5.04
C TYR A 137 15.15 -7.34 -5.27
N LYS A 138 15.44 -7.89 -6.46
CA LYS A 138 16.81 -8.22 -6.88
C LYS A 138 17.43 -7.00 -7.55
N TYR A 139 18.62 -6.59 -7.13
CA TYR A 139 19.34 -5.48 -7.74
C TYR A 139 20.85 -5.67 -7.65
N LYS A 140 21.60 -4.95 -8.48
CA LYS A 140 23.07 -4.98 -8.45
C LYS A 140 23.61 -3.91 -7.50
N SER A 141 24.46 -4.32 -6.57
CA SER A 141 25.18 -3.45 -5.64
C SER A 141 26.66 -3.83 -5.64
N GLY A 142 27.55 -2.92 -6.01
CA GLY A 142 29.00 -3.21 -6.03
C GLY A 142 29.36 -4.45 -6.87
N GLY A 143 28.67 -4.66 -8.00
CA GLY A 143 28.87 -5.82 -8.88
C GLY A 143 28.21 -7.13 -8.41
N LYS A 144 27.60 -7.17 -7.22
CA LYS A 144 26.91 -8.35 -6.68
C LYS A 144 25.40 -8.21 -6.80
N THR A 145 24.70 -9.31 -7.10
CA THR A 145 23.24 -9.37 -6.97
C THR A 145 22.89 -9.45 -5.49
N VAL A 146 22.13 -8.47 -5.01
CA VAL A 146 21.61 -8.40 -3.64
C VAL A 146 20.09 -8.44 -3.70
N ARG A 147 19.47 -9.02 -2.67
CA ARG A 147 18.02 -9.18 -2.54
C ARG A 147 17.54 -8.30 -1.37
N SER A 148 16.64 -7.36 -1.60
CA SER A 148 15.88 -6.72 -0.51
C SER A 148 14.77 -7.65 -0.03
N LYS A 149 14.31 -7.43 1.20
CA LYS A 149 13.25 -8.18 1.87
C LYS A 149 12.15 -7.19 2.24
N ASP A 150 11.55 -6.61 1.22
CA ASP A 150 10.71 -5.42 1.33
C ASP A 150 9.43 -5.70 2.11
N TYR A 151 8.76 -6.83 1.82
CA TYR A 151 7.66 -7.34 2.63
C TYR A 151 8.05 -7.56 4.10
N GLU A 152 9.15 -8.28 4.38
CA GLU A 152 9.58 -8.55 5.76
C GLU A 152 9.91 -7.26 6.53
N HIS A 153 10.54 -6.29 5.86
CA HIS A 153 10.83 -4.99 6.44
C HIS A 153 9.55 -4.20 6.75
N THR A 154 8.58 -4.20 5.84
CA THR A 154 7.28 -3.53 6.03
C THR A 154 6.50 -4.15 7.19
N VAL A 155 6.49 -5.49 7.27
CA VAL A 155 5.91 -6.24 8.39
C VAL A 155 6.60 -5.87 9.70
N SER A 156 7.93 -5.79 9.73
CA SER A 156 8.69 -5.42 10.93
C SER A 156 8.36 -3.99 11.42
N VAL A 157 8.19 -3.03 10.50
CA VAL A 157 7.74 -1.68 10.84
C VAL A 157 6.31 -1.70 11.40
N ALA A 158 5.41 -2.44 10.79
CA ALA A 158 4.03 -2.58 11.26
C ALA A 158 3.96 -3.22 12.66
N GLU A 159 4.75 -4.27 12.92
CA GLU A 159 4.86 -4.88 14.25
C GLU A 159 5.31 -3.87 15.31
N ALA A 160 6.31 -3.06 14.99
CA ALA A 160 6.80 -2.03 15.89
C ALA A 160 5.74 -0.95 16.17
N LEU A 161 4.97 -0.51 15.17
CA LEU A 161 3.97 0.54 15.36
C LEU A 161 2.71 0.05 16.06
N TYR A 162 2.16 -1.10 15.64
CA TYR A 162 0.93 -1.64 16.21
C TYR A 162 1.13 -2.34 17.56
N GLY A 163 2.36 -2.76 17.88
CA GLY A 163 2.70 -3.41 19.15
C GLY A 163 3.18 -2.45 20.24
N HIS A 164 3.38 -1.16 19.95
CA HIS A 164 4.01 -0.23 20.87
C HIS A 164 3.00 0.68 21.57
N SER A 165 3.21 0.99 22.85
CA SER A 165 2.25 1.75 23.68
C SER A 165 2.20 3.27 23.42
N ARG A 166 3.27 3.83 22.84
CA ARG A 166 3.36 5.28 22.54
C ARG A 166 2.51 5.74 21.36
N ILE A 167 2.12 4.85 20.45
CA ILE A 167 1.35 5.19 19.26
C ILE A 167 0.18 4.23 19.21
N VAL A 168 -1.02 4.78 19.01
CA VAL A 168 -2.21 4.00 18.71
C VAL A 168 -2.58 4.31 17.27
N MET A 169 -2.50 3.32 16.40
CA MET A 169 -2.84 3.47 14.99
C MET A 169 -4.37 3.58 14.87
N PRO A 170 -4.91 4.64 14.24
CA PRO A 170 -6.36 4.86 14.13
C PRO A 170 -7.01 4.06 12.98
N PHE A 171 -6.22 3.28 12.26
CA PHE A 171 -6.64 2.42 11.15
C PHE A 171 -5.99 1.03 11.28
N SER A 172 -6.63 0.02 10.69
CA SER A 172 -6.02 -1.31 10.53
C SER A 172 -5.20 -1.38 9.24
N LEU A 173 -4.15 -2.19 9.23
CA LEU A 173 -3.22 -2.29 8.10
C LEU A 173 -3.22 -3.72 7.56
N CYS A 174 -3.23 -3.87 6.23
CA CYS A 174 -2.81 -5.10 5.57
C CYS A 174 -1.59 -4.82 4.68
N VAL A 175 -0.52 -5.57 4.92
CA VAL A 175 0.65 -5.58 4.04
C VAL A 175 0.51 -6.76 3.09
N ILE A 176 0.48 -6.50 1.79
CA ILE A 176 0.49 -7.53 0.74
C ILE A 176 1.91 -7.62 0.19
N GLY A 177 2.46 -8.82 0.18
CA GLY A 177 3.75 -9.15 -0.44
C GLY A 177 3.53 -9.84 -1.78
N TYR A 178 3.89 -9.21 -2.91
CA TYR A 178 3.75 -9.75 -4.27
C TYR A 178 5.08 -10.01 -5.00
#